data_AF-A0A6B3CNL0-F1
#
_entry.id   AF-A0A6B3CNL0-F1
#
_cell.length_a   1.000
_cell.length_b   1.000
_cell.length_c   1.000
_cell.angle_alpha   90.00
_cell.angle_beta   90.00
_cell.angle_gamma   90.00
#
_symmetry.space_group_name_H-M   'P 1'
#
loop_
_entity.id
_entity.type
_entity.pdbx_description
1 polymer ?
#
loop_
_entity_poly.entity_id
_entity_poly.type
_entity_poly.pdbx_seq_one_letter_code
_entity_poly.pdbx_strand_id
1 'polypeptide(L)'
;LPRLEDFCWIATQEPNVHAGLAVAIPFIHTRPRYFAQIIGELLYWLDEDRIQFSSDYALWTPKWIVERFVDFRIPDDMTGEYPQLTV
;
A
#
# COMPACT_ATOMS: atom_id res chain seq x y z
N LEU A 1 -0.52 -3.33 -10.41
CA LEU A 1 -1.10 -4.41 -9.61
C LEU A 1 -2.39 -4.85 -10.29
N PRO A 2 -2.35 -5.98 -11.01
CA PRO A 2 -3.57 -6.56 -11.56
C PRO A 2 -4.51 -6.94 -10.40
N ARG A 3 -5.82 -6.68 -10.56
CA ARG A 3 -6.90 -7.12 -9.65
C ARG A 3 -6.90 -6.52 -8.24
N LEU A 4 -6.40 -5.29 -8.07
CA LEU A 4 -6.52 -4.59 -6.78
C LEU A 4 -8.00 -4.42 -6.37
N GLU A 5 -8.85 -3.98 -7.29
CA GLU A 5 -10.28 -3.78 -7.03
C GLU A 5 -10.98 -5.09 -6.63
N ASP A 6 -10.73 -6.19 -7.37
CA ASP A 6 -11.27 -7.51 -7.03
C ASP A 6 -10.83 -7.95 -5.62
N PHE A 7 -9.55 -7.73 -5.28
CA PHE A 7 -9.03 -8.03 -3.94
C PHE A 7 -9.76 -7.21 -2.86
N CYS A 8 -9.90 -5.89 -3.05
CA CYS A 8 -10.62 -5.03 -2.13
C CYS A 8 -12.07 -5.49 -1.95
N TRP A 9 -12.74 -5.90 -3.03
CA TRP A 9 -14.11 -6.42 -2.97
C TRP A 9 -14.23 -7.72 -2.17
N ILE A 10 -13.23 -8.61 -2.23
CA ILE A 10 -13.18 -9.82 -1.41
C ILE A 10 -12.91 -9.46 0.06
N ALA A 11 -11.94 -8.56 0.31
CA ALA A 11 -11.49 -8.21 1.65
C ALA A 11 -12.53 -7.41 2.46
N THR A 12 -13.48 -6.74 1.80
CA THR A 12 -14.62 -6.11 2.47
C THR A 12 -15.67 -7.10 2.95
N GLN A 13 -15.74 -8.28 2.33
CA GLN A 13 -16.67 -9.35 2.70
C GLN A 13 -16.08 -10.31 3.74
N GLU A 14 -14.76 -10.49 3.73
CA GLU A 14 -14.06 -11.46 4.58
C GLU A 14 -13.09 -10.76 5.54
N PRO A 15 -13.41 -10.63 6.85
CA PRO A 15 -12.57 -9.89 7.79
C PRO A 15 -11.20 -10.53 8.02
N ASN A 16 -11.03 -11.81 7.70
CA ASN A 16 -9.77 -12.54 7.83
C ASN A 16 -8.85 -12.42 6.60
N VAL A 17 -9.18 -11.56 5.64
CA VAL A 17 -8.32 -11.27 4.48
C VAL A 17 -7.47 -10.04 4.78
N HIS A 18 -6.15 -10.20 4.61
CA HIS A 18 -5.15 -9.16 4.86
C HIS A 18 -4.38 -8.82 3.58
N ALA A 19 -3.96 -7.57 3.45
CA ALA A 19 -3.13 -7.09 2.35
C ALA A 19 -1.65 -7.10 2.72
N GLY A 20 -0.85 -7.93 2.04
CA GLY A 20 0.61 -7.87 2.10
C GLY A 20 1.18 -6.98 1.00
N LEU A 21 2.03 -6.01 1.34
CA LEU A 21 2.55 -5.05 0.35
C LEU A 21 3.52 -5.68 -0.65
N ALA A 22 4.33 -6.65 -0.24
CA ALA A 22 5.17 -7.49 -1.10
C ALA A 22 5.72 -6.74 -2.35
N VAL A 23 5.49 -7.27 -3.56
CA VAL A 23 6.01 -6.71 -4.81
C VAL A 23 5.31 -5.42 -5.23
N ALA A 24 4.32 -4.95 -4.48
CA ALA A 24 3.72 -3.63 -4.65
C ALA A 24 4.57 -2.52 -3.99
N ILE A 25 5.30 -2.82 -2.92
CA ILE A 25 6.08 -1.79 -2.20
C ILE A 25 7.17 -1.09 -3.04
N PRO A 26 7.86 -1.72 -4.01
CA PRO A 26 8.88 -1.05 -4.83
C PRO A 26 8.30 0.06 -5.73
N PHE A 27 6.97 0.09 -5.95
CA PHE A 27 6.34 1.19 -6.68
C PHE A 27 6.47 2.52 -5.96
N ILE A 28 6.76 2.53 -4.65
CA ILE A 28 7.08 3.76 -3.91
C ILE A 28 8.23 4.55 -4.53
N HIS A 29 9.18 3.85 -5.16
CA HIS A 29 10.33 4.47 -5.82
C HIS A 29 10.06 4.76 -7.30
N THR A 30 9.53 3.76 -8.02
CA THR A 30 9.44 3.83 -9.48
C THR A 30 8.16 4.52 -9.99
N ARG A 31 7.07 4.44 -9.22
CA ARG A 31 5.74 4.95 -9.57
C ARG A 31 5.00 5.44 -8.31
N PRO A 32 5.49 6.47 -7.61
CA PRO A 32 4.98 6.87 -6.29
C PRO A 32 3.48 7.21 -6.27
N ARG A 33 2.96 7.86 -7.33
CA ARG A 33 1.51 8.11 -7.46
C ARG A 33 0.69 6.84 -7.59
N TYR A 34 1.25 5.83 -8.27
CA TYR A 34 0.59 4.54 -8.39
C TYR A 34 0.62 3.77 -7.06
N PHE A 35 1.72 3.88 -6.31
CA PHE A 35 1.78 3.35 -4.95
C PHE A 35 0.79 4.07 -4.01
N ALA A 36 0.65 5.39 -4.14
CA ALA A 36 -0.36 6.18 -3.41
C ALA A 36 -1.78 5.67 -3.68
N GLN A 37 -2.11 5.38 -4.95
CA GLN A 37 -3.38 4.73 -5.30
C GLN A 37 -3.52 3.37 -4.62
N ILE A 38 -2.51 2.49 -4.70
CA ILE A 38 -2.58 1.15 -4.10
C ILE A 38 -2.85 1.24 -2.60
N ILE A 39 -2.03 1.98 -1.86
CA ILE A 39 -2.15 2.04 -0.41
C ILE A 39 -3.40 2.81 0.03
N GLY A 40 -3.82 3.81 -0.73
CA GLY A 40 -5.05 4.57 -0.50
C GLY A 40 -6.31 3.69 -0.64
N GLU A 41 -6.41 2.89 -1.70
CA GLU A 41 -7.50 1.91 -1.85
C GLU A 41 -7.50 0.89 -0.71
N LEU A 42 -6.33 0.35 -0.34
CA LEU A 42 -6.23 -0.61 0.76
C LEU A 42 -6.71 -0.01 2.09
N LEU A 43 -6.29 1.23 2.40
CA LEU A 43 -6.72 1.93 3.62
C LEU A 43 -8.23 2.23 3.61
N TYR A 44 -8.79 2.57 2.45
CA TYR A 44 -10.21 2.85 2.32
C TYR A 44 -11.08 1.59 2.51
N TRP A 45 -10.67 0.46 1.93
CA TRP A 45 -11.51 -0.76 1.91
C TRP A 45 -11.25 -1.72 3.06
N LEU A 46 -10.02 -1.80 3.58
CA LEU A 46 -9.67 -2.75 4.63
C LEU A 46 -9.68 -2.09 6.01
N ASP A 47 -8.86 -1.05 6.23
CA ASP A 47 -8.38 -0.52 7.53
C ASP A 47 -6.85 -0.67 7.63
N GLU A 48 -6.24 -0.02 8.61
CA GLU A 48 -4.79 -0.07 8.84
C GLU A 48 -4.31 -1.38 9.48
N ASP A 49 -5.15 -2.04 10.27
CA ASP A 49 -4.83 -3.27 11.01
C ASP A 49 -4.71 -4.50 10.10
N ARG A 50 -5.32 -4.44 8.92
CA ARG A 50 -5.31 -5.51 7.91
C ARG A 50 -4.28 -5.30 6.80
N ILE A 51 -3.39 -4.32 6.93
CA ILE A 51 -2.30 -4.05 5.97
C ILE A 51 -0.95 -4.38 6.60
N GLN A 52 -0.15 -5.18 5.90
CA GLN A 52 1.13 -5.68 6.38
C GLN A 52 2.27 -5.21 5.49
N PHE A 53 3.27 -4.59 6.11
CA PHE A 53 4.54 -4.33 5.44
C PHE A 53 5.18 -5.66 5.00
N SER A 54 5.66 -5.72 3.77
CA SER A 54 6.48 -6.84 3.28
C SER A 54 7.45 -6.31 2.23
N SER A 55 8.73 -6.65 2.39
CA SER A 55 9.81 -6.10 1.55
C SER A 55 10.15 -6.95 0.32
N ASP A 56 9.68 -8.19 0.28
CA ASP A 56 10.17 -9.24 -0.62
C ASP A 56 11.69 -9.30 -0.68
N TYR A 57 12.28 -9.53 0.49
CA TYR A 57 13.71 -9.81 0.60
C TYR A 57 14.13 -10.93 -0.35
N ALA A 58 15.34 -10.78 -0.92
CA ALA A 58 15.91 -11.54 -2.03
C ALA A 58 15.45 -11.13 -3.44
N LEU A 59 14.34 -10.37 -3.60
CA LEU A 59 14.14 -9.53 -4.79
C LEU A 59 14.82 -8.17 -4.60
N TRP A 60 14.69 -7.59 -3.39
CA TRP A 60 15.28 -6.31 -3.03
C TRP A 60 16.01 -6.38 -1.68
N THR A 61 16.97 -5.49 -1.46
CA THR A 61 17.51 -5.24 -0.12
C THR A 61 16.57 -4.29 0.63
N PRO A 62 16.14 -4.61 1.87
CA PRO A 62 15.00 -3.93 2.49
C PRO A 62 15.32 -2.52 2.97
N LYS A 63 16.59 -2.14 3.15
CA LYS A 63 16.99 -0.86 3.76
C LYS A 63 16.31 0.33 3.08
N TRP A 64 16.47 0.46 1.76
CA TRP A 64 15.92 1.59 1.02
C TRP A 64 14.39 1.57 0.96
N ILE A 65 13.77 0.38 1.00
CA ILE A 65 12.31 0.22 1.02
C ILE A 65 11.75 0.72 2.34
N VAL A 66 12.36 0.31 3.46
CA VAL A 66 11.94 0.73 4.81
C VAL A 66 12.08 2.24 4.95
N GLU A 67 13.25 2.80 4.60
CA GLU A 67 13.49 4.25 4.67
C GLU A 67 12.47 5.02 3.84
N ARG A 68 12.21 4.60 2.60
CA ARG A 68 11.20 5.21 1.74
C ARG A 68 9.80 5.11 2.31
N PHE A 69 9.41 3.95 2.84
CA PHE A 69 8.07 3.70 3.33
C PHE A 69 7.74 4.54 4.57
N VAL A 70 8.70 4.66 5.49
CA VAL A 70 8.55 5.52 6.68
C VAL A 70 8.37 7.00 6.30
N ASP A 71 9.09 7.46 5.27
CA ASP A 71 9.01 8.86 4.82
C ASP A 71 7.88 9.13 3.81
N PHE A 72 7.11 8.10 3.44
CA PHE A 72 6.13 8.23 2.36
C PHE A 72 4.94 9.08 2.78
N ARG A 73 4.56 10.01 1.90
CA ARG A 73 3.35 10.80 2.02
C ARG A 73 2.54 10.68 0.75
N ILE A 74 1.22 10.61 0.90
CA ILE A 74 0.31 10.73 -0.23
C ILE A 74 0.53 12.12 -0.86
N PRO A 75 0.76 12.23 -2.19
CA PRO A 75 0.91 13.52 -2.85
C PRO A 75 -0.27 14.44 -2.55
N ASP A 76 0.01 15.73 -2.31
CA ASP A 76 -0.99 16.73 -1.86
C ASP A 76 -2.23 16.82 -2.77
N ASP A 77 -2.08 16.58 -4.06
CA ASP A 77 -3.18 16.60 -5.03
C ASP A 77 -4.08 15.37 -4.98
N MET A 78 -3.67 14.31 -4.27
CA MET A 78 -4.40 13.05 -4.11
C MET A 78 -5.06 12.92 -2.72
N THR A 79 -4.81 13.84 -1.79
CA THR A 79 -5.30 13.75 -0.40
C THR A 79 -6.80 13.97 -0.25
N GLY A 80 -7.48 14.48 -1.29
CA GLY A 80 -8.94 14.55 -1.31
C GLY A 80 -9.62 13.20 -1.56
N GLU A 81 -8.87 12.24 -2.13
CA GLU A 81 -9.37 10.90 -2.50
C GLU A 81 -8.81 9.82 -1.57
N TYR A 82 -7.55 9.95 -1.12
CA TYR A 82 -6.89 8.91 -0.33
C TYR A 82 -6.44 9.41 1.07
N PRO A 83 -6.59 8.58 2.11
CA PRO A 83 -6.17 8.90 3.47
C PRO A 83 -4.64 8.93 3.61
N GLN A 84 -4.15 9.70 4.59
CA GLN A 84 -2.72 9.71 4.95
C GLN A 84 -2.32 8.42 5.67
N LEU A 85 -1.07 7.97 5.45
CA LEU A 85 -0.54 6.70 5.96
C LEU A 85 -0.14 6.73 7.45
N THR A 86 -0.06 7.92 8.04
CA THR A 86 0.21 8.16 9.46
C THR A 86 -0.24 9.58 9.79
N VAL A 87 -0.74 9.79 11.01
CA VAL A 87 -1.05 11.13 11.58
C VAL A 87 0.05 11.54 12.54
#